data_AF-A0A965EK17-F1
#
_entry.id   AF-A0A965EK17-F1
#
_cell.length_a   1.000
_cell.length_b   1.000
_cell.length_c   1.000
_cell.angle_alpha   90.00
_cell.angle_beta   90.00
_cell.angle_gamma   90.00
#
_symmetry.space_group_name_H-M   'P 1'
#
loop_
_entity.id
_entity.type
_entity.pdbx_description
1 polymer ?
#
loop_
_entity_poly.entity_id
_entity_poly.type
_entity_poly.pdbx_seq_one_letter_code
_entity_poly.pdbx_strand_id
1 'polypeptide(L)'
;GDVKFGEKAVPLTGYWTNHAFLSVFTFPLLAGNPATALKEPFSLVLTQSAASKIFGNETALGKTVLFNNDKEYTVTGILQDLPTFSHMKFDILASISTFPIVHPDRVKGEEAWDNVWSHWTYVNIPDESQLEAFQENLNKLSAKEDPTVKNTHIELALQPLDKIMLGESMGNEIGPTVGTTMLWIFLALCIIVILSACFNYTNLSIARSLRRSKEVGIRKVIGAVRSHVIAQFTTEAIILSLLSLVAAFILFLLVKPHFISIEPELQKVLVLDISPLLIVSFIVFAIFIGFMAGIFPALFFARLNTISVLKNSSQKLFSKVTMRKALIVFQYTISLMLI
;
A
#
# COMPACT_ATOMS: atom_id res chain seq x y z
N GLY A 1 24.13 -14.88 -1.34
CA GLY A 1 25.43 -15.55 -1.54
C GLY A 1 26.31 -14.67 -2.39
N ASP A 2 27.61 -14.95 -2.42
CA ASP A 2 28.56 -14.18 -3.23
C ASP A 2 28.68 -14.81 -4.61
N VAL A 3 28.46 -14.01 -5.65
CA VAL A 3 28.68 -14.41 -7.05
C VAL A 3 29.99 -13.82 -7.52
N LYS A 4 30.90 -14.67 -8.00
CA LYS A 4 32.20 -14.26 -8.51
C LYS A 4 32.33 -14.43 -10.01
N PHE A 5 32.93 -13.44 -10.64
CA PHE A 5 33.33 -13.45 -12.04
C PHE A 5 34.71 -12.79 -12.18
N GLY A 6 35.73 -13.58 -12.52
CA GLY A 6 37.13 -13.12 -12.42
C GLY A 6 37.49 -12.76 -10.97
N GLU A 7 38.04 -11.57 -10.77
CA GLU A 7 38.38 -11.05 -9.42
C GLU A 7 37.21 -10.35 -8.71
N LYS A 8 36.10 -10.08 -9.40
CA LYS A 8 34.94 -9.39 -8.83
C LYS A 8 34.06 -10.36 -8.06
N ALA A 9 33.69 -9.98 -6.84
CA ALA A 9 32.71 -10.67 -6.01
C ALA A 9 31.56 -9.71 -5.69
N VAL A 10 30.32 -10.14 -5.97
CA VAL A 10 29.12 -9.34 -5.73
C VAL A 10 28.16 -10.14 -4.84
N PRO A 11 27.76 -9.61 -3.67
CA PRO A 11 26.75 -10.26 -2.85
C PRO A 11 25.38 -10.09 -3.52
N LEU A 12 24.71 -11.19 -3.82
CA LEU A 12 23.37 -11.22 -4.42
C LEU A 12 22.41 -12.05 -3.58
N THR A 13 21.13 -11.68 -3.63
CA THR A 13 20.04 -12.37 -2.92
C THR A 13 19.09 -13.01 -3.92
N GLY A 14 18.53 -14.17 -3.58
CA GLY A 14 17.74 -14.90 -4.56
C GLY A 14 17.14 -16.20 -4.07
N TYR A 15 16.46 -16.86 -5.00
CA TYR A 15 15.66 -18.06 -4.73
C TYR A 15 16.06 -19.21 -5.65
N TRP A 16 15.90 -20.42 -5.13
CA TRP A 16 15.82 -21.62 -5.93
C TRP A 16 14.41 -21.73 -6.51
N THR A 17 14.30 -21.88 -7.82
CA THR A 17 13.01 -21.91 -8.51
C THR A 17 12.95 -23.01 -9.55
N ASN A 18 11.74 -23.52 -9.80
CA ASN A 18 11.50 -24.45 -10.90
C ASN A 18 11.39 -23.69 -12.23
N HIS A 19 11.44 -24.41 -13.35
CA HIS A 19 11.31 -23.80 -14.68
C HIS A 19 9.95 -23.11 -14.89
N ALA A 20 8.91 -23.54 -14.17
CA ALA A 20 7.57 -22.98 -14.29
C ALA A 20 7.46 -21.57 -13.70
N PHE A 21 8.40 -21.13 -12.86
CA PHE A 21 8.38 -19.82 -12.22
C PHE A 21 8.16 -18.68 -13.23
N LEU A 22 8.89 -18.69 -14.35
CA LEU A 22 8.81 -17.64 -15.39
C LEU A 22 7.54 -17.73 -16.25
N SER A 23 6.78 -18.82 -16.14
CA SER A 23 5.47 -18.97 -16.77
C SER A 23 4.31 -18.55 -15.84
N VAL A 24 4.48 -18.72 -14.53
CA VAL A 24 3.52 -18.29 -13.51
C VAL A 24 3.64 -16.80 -13.25
N PHE A 25 4.86 -16.29 -13.10
CA PHE A 25 5.13 -14.87 -12.91
C PHE A 25 5.67 -14.25 -14.19
N THR A 26 4.90 -13.34 -14.77
CA THR A 26 5.23 -12.69 -16.06
C THR A 26 6.23 -11.54 -15.88
N PHE A 27 7.41 -11.84 -15.31
CA PHE A 27 8.53 -10.90 -15.33
C PHE A 27 9.15 -10.87 -16.72
N PRO A 28 9.28 -9.70 -17.39
CA PRO A 28 9.84 -9.64 -18.73
C PRO A 28 11.30 -10.13 -18.78
N LEU A 29 11.59 -11.11 -19.64
CA LEU A 29 12.97 -11.48 -19.95
C LEU A 29 13.52 -10.54 -21.03
N LEU A 30 14.66 -9.92 -20.75
CA LEU A 30 15.42 -9.13 -21.72
C LEU A 30 16.28 -10.01 -22.62
N ALA A 31 16.74 -11.17 -22.10
CA ALA A 31 17.50 -12.15 -22.85
C ALA A 31 17.29 -13.57 -22.31
N GLY A 32 17.43 -14.58 -23.16
CA GLY A 32 17.18 -15.99 -22.84
C GLY A 32 15.76 -16.45 -23.18
N ASN A 33 15.44 -17.70 -22.85
CA ASN A 33 14.13 -18.29 -23.11
C ASN A 33 13.46 -18.71 -21.78
N PRO A 34 12.29 -18.17 -21.43
CA PRO A 34 11.65 -18.45 -20.14
C PRO A 34 11.33 -19.93 -19.92
N ALA A 35 11.04 -20.68 -20.99
CA ALA A 35 10.71 -22.10 -20.89
C ALA A 35 11.92 -23.00 -20.57
N THR A 36 13.14 -22.53 -20.87
CA THR A 36 14.37 -23.34 -20.71
C THR A 36 15.37 -22.76 -19.72
N ALA A 37 15.24 -21.48 -19.36
CA ALA A 37 16.26 -20.76 -18.58
C ALA A 37 16.54 -21.41 -17.22
N LEU A 38 15.56 -22.01 -16.55
CA LEU A 38 15.75 -22.63 -15.22
C LEU A 38 15.55 -24.15 -15.25
N LYS A 39 15.58 -24.76 -16.44
CA LYS A 39 15.30 -26.20 -16.61
C LYS A 39 16.46 -27.09 -16.20
N GLU A 40 17.68 -26.76 -16.64
CA GLU A 40 18.86 -27.57 -16.38
C GLU A 40 19.51 -27.19 -15.03
N PRO A 41 20.12 -28.14 -14.30
CA PRO A 41 20.92 -27.84 -13.12
C PRO A 41 22.04 -26.84 -13.42
N PHE A 42 22.49 -26.11 -12.39
CA PHE A 42 23.50 -25.06 -12.48
C PHE A 42 23.14 -23.91 -13.43
N SER A 43 21.86 -23.71 -13.73
CA SER A 43 21.37 -22.56 -14.50
C SER A 43 21.01 -21.38 -13.59
N LEU A 44 21.30 -20.16 -14.06
CA LEU A 44 21.01 -18.91 -13.37
C LEU A 44 20.29 -17.91 -14.27
N VAL A 45 19.31 -17.23 -13.69
CA VAL A 45 18.68 -16.05 -14.26
C VAL A 45 18.98 -14.86 -13.36
N LEU A 46 19.48 -13.77 -13.94
CA LEU A 46 19.87 -12.56 -13.22
C LEU A 46 18.95 -11.39 -13.57
N THR A 47 18.68 -10.51 -12.62
CA THR A 47 18.09 -9.20 -12.94
C THR A 47 19.08 -8.35 -13.75
N GLN A 48 18.57 -7.38 -14.51
CA GLN A 48 19.38 -6.48 -15.33
C GLN A 48 20.43 -5.76 -14.48
N SER A 49 20.02 -5.26 -13.30
CA SER A 49 20.92 -4.63 -12.33
C SER A 49 21.98 -5.60 -11.81
N ALA A 50 21.62 -6.85 -11.50
CA ALA A 50 22.57 -7.86 -11.02
C ALA A 50 23.59 -8.24 -12.09
N ALA A 51 23.14 -8.46 -13.32
CA ALA A 51 24.00 -8.74 -14.46
C ALA A 51 24.99 -7.58 -14.72
N SER A 52 24.52 -6.33 -14.66
CA SER A 52 25.37 -5.16 -14.85
C SER A 52 26.42 -5.02 -13.73
N LYS A 53 26.07 -5.36 -12.47
CA LYS A 53 27.03 -5.35 -11.35
C LYS A 53 28.14 -6.38 -11.54
N ILE A 54 27.82 -7.57 -12.05
CA ILE A 54 28.79 -8.66 -12.24
C ILE A 54 29.66 -8.42 -13.49
N PHE A 55 29.02 -8.18 -14.64
CA PHE A 55 29.66 -8.19 -15.96
C PHE A 55 29.93 -6.79 -16.53
N GLY A 56 29.52 -5.72 -15.86
CA GLY A 56 29.60 -4.37 -16.39
C GLY A 56 28.76 -4.21 -17.66
N ASN A 57 29.40 -3.77 -18.75
CA ASN A 57 28.75 -3.59 -20.05
C ASN A 57 28.85 -4.83 -20.96
N GLU A 58 29.44 -5.93 -20.49
CA GLU A 58 29.59 -7.13 -21.29
C GLU A 58 28.30 -7.97 -21.33
N THR A 59 28.11 -8.72 -22.41
CA THR A 59 26.98 -9.66 -22.53
C THR A 59 27.08 -10.75 -21.48
N ALA A 60 26.08 -10.83 -20.60
CA ALA A 60 26.03 -11.78 -19.49
C ALA A 60 25.53 -13.17 -19.89
N LEU A 61 24.67 -13.28 -20.90
CA LEU A 61 24.07 -14.54 -21.33
C LEU A 61 25.13 -15.54 -21.80
N GLY A 62 25.03 -16.78 -21.33
CA GLY A 62 25.94 -17.90 -21.64
C GLY A 62 27.24 -17.90 -20.85
N LYS A 63 27.52 -16.88 -20.04
CA LYS A 63 28.73 -16.84 -19.21
C LYS A 63 28.55 -17.67 -17.94
N THR A 64 29.68 -18.12 -17.42
CA THR A 64 29.75 -18.87 -16.17
C THR A 64 30.20 -17.97 -15.03
N VAL A 65 29.59 -18.14 -13.86
CA VAL A 65 29.95 -17.48 -12.61
C VAL A 65 30.15 -18.52 -11.52
N LEU A 66 31.03 -18.21 -10.57
CA LEU A 66 31.27 -19.07 -9.41
C LEU A 66 30.40 -18.59 -8.25
N PHE A 67 29.51 -19.45 -7.75
CA PHE A 67 28.63 -19.13 -6.64
C PHE A 67 29.23 -19.64 -5.31
N ASN A 68 29.35 -18.75 -4.32
CA ASN A 68 29.92 -19.03 -2.99
C ASN A 68 31.31 -19.71 -3.00
N ASN A 69 32.12 -19.50 -4.05
CA ASN A 69 33.41 -20.18 -4.27
C ASN A 69 33.35 -21.71 -4.38
N ASP A 70 32.19 -22.29 -4.68
CA ASP A 70 32.03 -23.75 -4.73
C ASP A 70 31.75 -24.24 -6.15
N LYS A 71 30.56 -23.93 -6.69
CA LYS A 71 30.12 -24.44 -7.99
C LYS A 71 29.99 -23.34 -9.02
N GLU A 72 30.29 -23.72 -10.25
CA GLU A 72 30.08 -22.91 -11.43
C GLU A 72 28.62 -23.02 -11.90
N TYR A 73 28.08 -21.89 -12.30
CA TYR A 73 26.73 -21.77 -12.81
C TYR A 73 26.71 -20.96 -14.10
N THR A 74 25.86 -21.35 -15.05
CA THR A 74 25.73 -20.69 -16.35
C THR A 74 24.56 -19.72 -16.32
N VAL A 75 24.77 -18.49 -16.78
CA VAL A 75 23.72 -17.48 -16.95
C VAL A 75 22.89 -17.80 -18.19
N THR A 76 21.64 -18.21 -18.00
CA THR A 76 20.73 -18.69 -19.05
C THR A 76 19.59 -17.73 -19.34
N GLY A 77 19.44 -16.67 -18.53
CA GLY A 77 18.47 -15.60 -18.77
C GLY A 77 18.81 -14.31 -18.05
N ILE A 78 18.33 -13.20 -18.60
CA ILE A 78 18.40 -11.87 -18.00
C ILE A 78 16.98 -11.33 -17.90
N LEU A 79 16.56 -11.04 -16.67
CA LEU A 79 15.26 -10.46 -16.34
C LEU A 79 15.35 -8.94 -16.29
N GLN A 80 14.26 -8.28 -16.67
CA GLN A 80 14.06 -6.88 -16.32
C GLN A 80 14.04 -6.73 -14.78
N ASP A 81 14.52 -5.59 -14.27
CA ASP A 81 14.47 -5.32 -12.84
C ASP A 81 13.04 -5.36 -12.31
N LEU A 82 12.90 -5.91 -11.10
CA LEU A 82 11.61 -6.14 -10.47
C LEU A 82 10.87 -4.82 -10.22
N PRO A 83 9.52 -4.81 -10.35
CA PRO A 83 8.75 -3.63 -10.01
C PRO A 83 8.94 -3.27 -8.54
N THR A 84 8.81 -1.97 -8.24
CA THR A 84 8.94 -1.46 -6.86
C THR A 84 7.98 -2.17 -5.91
N PHE A 85 6.72 -2.35 -6.32
CA PHE A 85 5.69 -3.02 -5.53
C PHE A 85 5.58 -4.49 -5.93
N SER A 86 6.55 -5.29 -5.47
CA SER A 86 6.56 -6.75 -5.60
C SER A 86 6.73 -7.35 -4.21
N HIS A 87 5.95 -8.38 -3.87
CA HIS A 87 6.14 -9.12 -2.62
C HIS A 87 7.45 -9.91 -2.64
N MET A 88 7.88 -10.36 -3.81
CA MET A 88 9.18 -11.02 -3.98
C MET A 88 10.27 -10.02 -4.38
N LYS A 89 11.42 -10.09 -3.72
CA LYS A 89 12.62 -9.33 -4.05
C LYS A 89 13.79 -10.29 -4.22
N PHE A 90 14.44 -10.23 -5.37
CA PHE A 90 15.61 -11.04 -5.69
C PHE A 90 16.46 -10.36 -6.76
N ASP A 91 17.74 -10.70 -6.76
CA ASP A 91 18.72 -10.38 -7.78
C ASP A 91 18.96 -11.57 -8.73
N ILE A 92 18.77 -12.78 -8.21
CA ILE A 92 19.13 -14.04 -8.89
C ILE A 92 18.07 -15.12 -8.65
N LEU A 93 17.81 -15.91 -9.70
CA LEU A 93 17.05 -17.15 -9.61
C LEU A 93 17.95 -18.29 -10.06
N ALA A 94 18.05 -19.34 -9.24
CA ALA A 94 18.79 -20.55 -9.56
C ALA A 94 17.86 -21.72 -9.82
N SER A 95 18.22 -22.61 -10.74
CA SER A 95 17.43 -23.82 -11.00
C SER A 95 17.42 -24.71 -9.76
N ILE A 96 16.23 -24.96 -9.20
CA ILE A 96 16.04 -25.81 -8.02
C ILE A 96 16.56 -27.24 -8.22
N SER A 97 16.65 -27.72 -9.45
CA SER A 97 17.24 -29.03 -9.79
C SER A 97 18.72 -29.15 -9.42
N THR A 98 19.41 -28.04 -9.17
CA THR A 98 20.79 -28.04 -8.66
C THR A 98 20.84 -28.36 -7.17
N PHE A 99 19.83 -27.98 -6.39
CA PHE A 99 19.81 -28.11 -4.93
C PHE A 99 20.15 -29.52 -4.44
N PRO A 100 19.53 -30.61 -4.94
CA PRO A 100 19.88 -31.97 -4.49
C PRO A 100 21.30 -32.41 -4.88
N ILE A 101 21.92 -31.76 -5.87
CA ILE A 101 23.29 -32.06 -6.31
C ILE A 101 24.31 -31.43 -5.37
N VAL A 102 24.06 -30.19 -4.95
CA VAL A 102 24.98 -29.45 -4.06
C VAL A 102 24.74 -29.70 -2.58
N HIS A 103 23.51 -30.11 -2.22
CA HIS A 103 23.10 -30.33 -0.84
C HIS A 103 22.36 -31.67 -0.66
N PRO A 104 22.97 -32.81 -1.04
CA PRO A 104 22.31 -34.12 -0.99
C PRO A 104 21.81 -34.48 0.41
N ASP A 105 22.58 -34.13 1.45
CA ASP A 105 22.23 -34.45 2.84
C ASP A 105 21.05 -33.61 3.38
N ARG A 106 20.72 -32.49 2.73
CA ARG A 106 19.62 -31.60 3.17
C ARG A 106 18.28 -31.95 2.54
N VAL A 107 18.27 -32.60 1.38
CA VAL A 107 17.05 -32.89 0.60
C VAL A 107 15.92 -33.44 1.46
N LYS A 108 16.22 -34.48 2.25
CA LYS A 108 15.22 -35.14 3.10
C LYS A 108 14.56 -34.21 4.12
N GLY A 109 15.30 -33.26 4.69
CA GLY A 109 14.75 -32.30 5.66
C GLY A 109 14.01 -31.15 5.00
N GLU A 110 14.44 -30.76 3.80
CA GLU A 110 13.83 -29.65 3.03
C GLU A 110 12.48 -30.07 2.41
N GLU A 111 12.35 -31.35 2.04
CA GLU A 111 11.12 -31.96 1.53
C GLU A 111 10.23 -32.55 2.63
N ALA A 112 10.59 -32.41 3.90
CA ALA A 112 9.80 -32.91 5.01
C ALA A 112 8.51 -32.12 5.17
N TRP A 113 7.39 -32.82 5.41
CA TRP A 113 6.06 -32.22 5.53
C TRP A 113 5.90 -31.27 6.73
N ASP A 114 6.73 -31.41 7.76
CA ASP A 114 6.79 -30.51 8.91
C ASP A 114 7.69 -29.29 8.67
N ASN A 115 8.34 -29.19 7.51
CA ASN A 115 9.19 -28.07 7.14
C ASN A 115 8.47 -27.08 6.20
N VAL A 116 7.74 -26.15 6.82
CA VAL A 116 7.03 -25.05 6.13
C VAL A 116 7.93 -23.85 5.81
N TRP A 117 9.21 -23.91 6.17
CA TRP A 117 10.14 -22.76 6.09
C TRP A 117 10.94 -22.71 4.79
N SER A 118 11.03 -23.84 4.09
CA SER A 118 11.96 -24.05 2.99
C SER A 118 11.39 -23.79 1.60
N HIS A 119 10.06 -23.84 1.45
CA HIS A 119 9.42 -23.80 0.15
C HIS A 119 8.17 -22.93 0.15
N TRP A 120 7.99 -22.21 -0.95
CA TRP A 120 6.75 -21.51 -1.27
C TRP A 120 6.18 -22.04 -2.58
N THR A 121 4.94 -22.50 -2.53
CA THR A 121 4.28 -23.13 -3.68
C THR A 121 3.25 -22.19 -4.25
N TYR A 122 3.41 -21.87 -5.53
CA TYR A 122 2.46 -21.07 -6.29
C TYR A 122 1.76 -21.94 -7.32
N VAL A 123 0.44 -21.78 -7.41
CA VAL A 123 -0.40 -22.46 -8.40
C VAL A 123 -1.20 -21.42 -9.16
N ASN A 124 -1.25 -21.57 -10.49
CA ASN A 124 -2.12 -20.77 -11.33
C ASN A 124 -3.38 -21.57 -11.62
N ILE A 125 -4.53 -21.11 -11.10
CA ILE A 125 -5.83 -21.77 -11.27
C ILE A 125 -6.58 -20.98 -12.35
N PRO A 126 -6.85 -21.57 -13.54
CA PRO A 126 -7.43 -20.83 -14.66
C PRO A 126 -8.86 -20.35 -14.45
N ASP A 127 -9.63 -21.05 -13.60
CA ASP A 127 -11.05 -20.79 -13.36
C ASP A 127 -11.36 -20.89 -11.86
N GLU A 128 -11.97 -19.83 -11.32
CA GLU A 128 -12.42 -19.76 -9.93
C GLU A 128 -13.41 -20.88 -9.56
N SER A 129 -14.15 -21.42 -10.53
CA SER A 129 -15.08 -22.55 -10.30
C SER A 129 -14.38 -23.81 -9.79
N GLN A 130 -13.06 -23.93 -9.99
CA GLN A 130 -12.26 -25.08 -9.57
C GLN A 130 -11.71 -24.95 -8.15
N LEU A 131 -11.84 -23.78 -7.51
CA LEU A 131 -11.25 -23.51 -6.20
C LEU A 131 -11.72 -24.48 -5.12
N GLU A 132 -13.03 -24.76 -5.05
CA GLU A 132 -13.59 -25.67 -4.05
C GLU A 132 -13.07 -27.10 -4.24
N ALA A 133 -13.08 -27.60 -5.47
CA ALA A 133 -12.56 -28.92 -5.80
C ALA A 133 -11.05 -29.03 -5.53
N PHE A 134 -10.29 -27.97 -5.80
CA PHE A 134 -8.85 -27.92 -5.51
C PHE A 134 -8.60 -27.95 -4.00
N GLN A 135 -9.34 -27.15 -3.23
CA GLN A 135 -9.26 -27.14 -1.76
C GLN A 135 -9.65 -28.50 -1.17
N GLU A 136 -10.65 -29.20 -1.72
CA GLU A 136 -10.98 -30.56 -1.29
C GLU A 136 -9.82 -31.54 -1.50
N ASN A 137 -9.09 -31.41 -2.61
CA ASN A 137 -7.89 -32.22 -2.87
C ASN A 137 -6.75 -31.88 -1.90
N LEU A 138 -6.57 -30.61 -1.55
CA LEU A 138 -5.62 -30.20 -0.51
C LEU A 138 -6.00 -30.77 0.86
N ASN A 139 -7.29 -30.76 1.22
CA ASN A 139 -7.78 -31.34 2.46
C ASN A 139 -7.50 -32.86 2.52
N LYS A 140 -7.71 -33.58 1.41
CA LYS A 140 -7.39 -35.01 1.30
C LYS A 140 -5.88 -35.26 1.46
N LEU A 141 -5.06 -34.39 0.89
CA LEU A 141 -3.60 -34.46 1.01
C LEU A 141 -3.16 -34.21 2.47
N SER A 142 -3.70 -33.16 3.11
CA SER A 142 -3.50 -32.88 4.53
C SER A 142 -3.86 -34.08 5.39
N ALA A 143 -5.06 -34.64 5.23
CA ALA A 143 -5.51 -35.79 6.02
C ALA A 143 -4.63 -37.05 5.83
N LYS A 144 -3.98 -37.18 4.68
CA LYS A 144 -3.07 -38.29 4.38
C LYS A 144 -1.69 -38.08 5.01
N GLU A 145 -1.16 -36.87 4.98
CA GLU A 145 0.23 -36.59 5.37
C GLU A 145 0.34 -36.13 6.84
N ASP A 146 -0.70 -35.56 7.41
CA ASP A 146 -0.76 -35.13 8.82
C ASP A 146 -0.37 -36.23 9.83
N PRO A 147 -0.81 -37.50 9.68
CA PRO A 147 -0.38 -38.57 10.59
C PRO A 147 1.11 -38.96 10.47
N THR A 148 1.80 -38.49 9.43
CA THR A 148 3.22 -38.83 9.18
C THR A 148 4.18 -37.93 9.96
N VAL A 149 3.71 -36.76 10.41
CA VAL A 149 4.50 -35.81 11.20
C VAL A 149 4.19 -35.93 12.69
N LYS A 150 5.15 -35.54 13.54
CA LYS A 150 5.01 -35.62 15.00
C LYS A 150 4.88 -34.22 15.59
N ASN A 151 4.00 -34.06 16.57
CA ASN A 151 3.80 -32.83 17.34
C ASN A 151 3.43 -31.58 16.52
N THR A 152 2.93 -31.77 15.29
CA THR A 152 2.52 -30.71 14.37
C THR A 152 1.25 -31.14 13.66
N HIS A 153 0.38 -30.18 13.31
CA HIS A 153 -0.76 -30.42 12.45
C HIS A 153 -0.52 -29.75 11.10
N ILE A 154 -0.76 -30.47 10.00
CA ILE A 154 -0.63 -29.95 8.64
C ILE A 154 -2.02 -29.66 8.11
N GLU A 155 -2.25 -28.38 7.83
CA GLU A 155 -3.40 -27.89 7.08
C GLU A 155 -2.92 -27.16 5.83
N LEU A 156 -3.45 -27.55 4.67
CA LEU A 156 -3.13 -26.93 3.40
C LEU A 156 -4.33 -26.10 2.93
N ALA A 157 -4.10 -24.80 2.71
CA ALA A 157 -5.12 -23.88 2.24
C ALA A 157 -4.63 -23.04 1.07
N LEU A 158 -5.55 -22.70 0.16
CA LEU A 158 -5.29 -21.73 -0.89
C LEU A 158 -5.27 -20.32 -0.30
N GLN A 159 -4.20 -19.58 -0.58
CA GLN A 159 -4.10 -18.15 -0.29
C GLN A 159 -4.14 -17.36 -1.61
N PRO A 160 -5.14 -16.49 -1.81
CA PRO A 160 -5.16 -15.57 -2.94
C PRO A 160 -3.93 -14.65 -2.96
N LEU A 161 -3.39 -14.37 -4.15
CA LEU A 161 -2.16 -13.58 -4.31
C LEU A 161 -2.30 -12.14 -3.74
N ASP A 162 -3.49 -11.54 -3.84
CA ASP A 162 -3.79 -10.21 -3.29
C ASP A 162 -3.86 -10.18 -1.76
N LYS A 163 -3.93 -11.33 -1.10
CA LYS A 163 -3.93 -11.49 0.36
C LYS A 163 -2.55 -11.78 0.95
N ILE A 164 -1.51 -11.99 0.14
CA ILE A 164 -0.15 -12.24 0.67
C ILE A 164 0.36 -11.05 1.48
N MET A 165 0.09 -9.82 1.02
CA MET A 165 0.57 -8.61 1.70
C MET A 165 -0.39 -8.11 2.79
N LEU A 166 -1.69 -8.25 2.61
CA LEU A 166 -2.73 -7.63 3.47
C LEU A 166 -3.55 -8.66 4.27
N GLY A 167 -3.14 -9.92 4.26
CA GLY A 167 -3.87 -11.03 4.88
C GLY A 167 -3.52 -11.28 6.33
N GLU A 168 -3.78 -12.51 6.75
CA GLU A 168 -3.30 -13.03 8.03
C GLU A 168 -1.77 -13.13 7.99
N SER A 169 -1.13 -12.82 9.12
CA SER A 169 0.30 -13.05 9.25
C SER A 169 0.53 -14.55 9.33
N MET A 170 1.29 -15.07 8.38
CA MET A 170 1.82 -16.43 8.45
C MET A 170 3.13 -16.39 9.23
N GLY A 171 3.75 -17.55 9.48
CA GLY A 171 5.09 -17.58 10.06
C GLY A 171 6.19 -17.30 9.04
N ASN A 172 5.97 -17.68 7.78
CA ASN A 172 6.98 -17.76 6.72
C ASN A 172 6.58 -16.98 5.44
N GLU A 173 6.24 -15.70 5.56
CA GLU A 173 5.86 -14.89 4.40
C GLU A 173 7.05 -14.48 3.54
N ILE A 174 6.80 -14.32 2.23
CA ILE A 174 7.77 -13.71 1.33
C ILE A 174 7.49 -12.21 1.23
N GLY A 175 8.41 -11.43 1.77
CA GLY A 175 8.43 -9.98 1.62
C GLY A 175 7.66 -9.23 2.70
N PRO A 176 7.36 -7.94 2.46
CA PRO A 176 6.69 -7.10 3.45
C PRO A 176 5.23 -7.52 3.60
N THR A 177 4.79 -7.74 4.83
CA THR A 177 3.38 -7.95 5.17
C THR A 177 2.87 -6.83 6.06
N VAL A 178 1.59 -6.49 5.89
CA VAL A 178 0.88 -5.54 6.74
C VAL A 178 -0.35 -6.25 7.24
N GLY A 179 -0.34 -6.61 8.52
CA GLY A 179 -1.49 -7.24 9.15
C GLY A 179 -2.74 -6.36 8.97
N THR A 180 -3.87 -7.00 8.70
CA THR A 180 -5.16 -6.34 8.44
C THR A 180 -5.53 -5.35 9.56
N THR A 181 -5.20 -5.68 10.81
CA THR A 181 -5.38 -4.81 11.97
C THR A 181 -4.63 -3.48 11.84
N MET A 182 -3.37 -3.49 11.40
CA MET A 182 -2.60 -2.26 11.21
C MET A 182 -3.19 -1.38 10.11
N LEU A 183 -3.69 -1.99 9.03
CA LEU A 183 -4.38 -1.25 7.97
C LEU A 183 -5.62 -0.53 8.52
N TRP A 184 -6.43 -1.21 9.32
CA TRP A 184 -7.59 -0.60 9.98
C TRP A 184 -7.19 0.51 10.95
N ILE A 185 -6.09 0.36 11.70
CA ILE A 185 -5.56 1.40 12.59
C ILE A 185 -5.13 2.63 11.77
N PHE A 186 -4.38 2.45 10.67
CA PHE A 186 -3.97 3.56 9.82
C PHE A 186 -5.16 4.25 9.15
N LEU A 187 -6.15 3.48 8.68
CA LEU A 187 -7.38 4.05 8.12
C LEU A 187 -8.15 4.86 9.16
N ALA A 188 -8.29 4.33 10.38
CA ALA A 188 -8.92 5.04 11.49
C ALA A 188 -8.18 6.33 11.82
N LEU A 189 -6.85 6.30 11.89
CA LEU A 189 -6.02 7.48 12.13
C LEU A 189 -6.20 8.54 11.05
N CYS A 190 -6.18 8.15 9.76
CA CYS A 190 -6.44 9.06 8.65
C CYS A 190 -7.82 9.73 8.77
N ILE A 191 -8.87 8.95 9.04
CA ILE A 191 -10.24 9.48 9.22
C ILE A 191 -10.30 10.46 10.39
N ILE A 192 -9.69 10.11 11.52
CA ILE A 192 -9.66 10.93 12.72
C ILE A 192 -8.98 12.29 12.45
N VAL A 193 -7.83 12.29 11.78
CA VAL A 193 -7.11 13.52 11.41
C VAL A 193 -7.93 14.39 10.47
N ILE A 194 -8.57 13.79 9.45
CA ILE A 194 -9.44 14.50 8.50
C ILE A 194 -10.65 15.12 9.23
N LEU A 195 -11.32 14.36 10.09
CA LEU A 195 -12.45 14.84 10.88
C LEU A 195 -12.06 16.00 11.80
N SER A 196 -10.90 15.89 12.46
CA SER A 196 -10.36 16.96 13.31
C SER A 196 -10.16 18.26 12.51
N ALA A 197 -9.61 18.18 11.30
CA ALA A 197 -9.46 19.33 10.41
C ALA A 197 -10.82 19.92 9.99
N CYS A 198 -11.81 19.08 9.66
CA CYS A 198 -13.17 19.52 9.31
C CYS A 198 -13.88 20.23 10.46
N PHE A 199 -13.73 19.72 11.70
CA PHE A 199 -14.31 20.33 12.88
C PHE A 199 -13.63 21.65 13.25
N ASN A 200 -12.31 21.74 13.09
CA ASN A 200 -11.59 22.99 13.27
C ASN A 200 -12.09 24.06 12.28
N TYR A 201 -12.19 23.71 10.99
CA TYR A 201 -12.75 24.60 9.98
C TYR A 201 -14.18 25.02 10.33
N THR A 202 -15.04 24.06 10.70
CA THR A 202 -16.44 24.32 11.10
C THR A 202 -16.51 25.31 12.25
N ASN A 203 -15.69 25.12 13.29
CA ASN A 203 -15.62 25.99 14.47
C ASN A 203 -15.20 27.42 14.09
N LEU A 204 -14.16 27.56 13.27
CA LEU A 204 -13.68 28.85 12.76
C LEU A 204 -14.72 29.53 11.85
N SER A 205 -15.36 28.76 10.97
CA SER A 205 -16.39 29.24 10.05
C SER A 205 -17.63 29.71 10.79
N ILE A 206 -18.08 28.99 11.82
CA ILE A 206 -19.15 29.44 12.71
C ILE A 206 -18.76 30.76 13.35
N ALA A 207 -17.57 30.86 13.97
CA ALA A 207 -17.12 32.08 14.65
C ALA A 207 -17.04 33.31 13.71
N ARG A 208 -16.53 33.14 12.49
CA ARG A 208 -16.48 34.20 11.47
C ARG A 208 -17.87 34.60 10.99
N SER A 209 -18.74 33.63 10.77
CA SER A 209 -20.11 33.85 10.32
C SER A 209 -20.95 34.61 11.34
N LEU A 210 -20.60 34.56 12.63
CA LEU A 210 -21.24 35.40 13.66
C LEU A 210 -21.11 36.88 13.37
N ARG A 211 -19.93 37.34 12.93
CA ARG A 211 -19.72 38.74 12.51
C ARG A 211 -20.57 39.11 11.30
N ARG A 212 -20.89 38.14 10.44
CA ARG A 212 -21.72 38.29 9.23
C ARG A 212 -23.22 38.02 9.48
N SER A 213 -23.63 37.72 10.71
CA SER A 213 -25.04 37.41 11.04
C SER A 213 -26.00 38.54 10.68
N LYS A 214 -25.57 39.80 10.83
CA LYS A 214 -26.38 40.97 10.45
C LYS A 214 -26.60 41.05 8.93
N GLU A 215 -25.57 40.75 8.15
CA GLU A 215 -25.61 40.70 6.68
C GLU A 215 -26.58 39.61 6.18
N VAL A 216 -26.49 38.41 6.73
CA VAL A 216 -27.40 37.28 6.39
C VAL A 216 -28.83 37.57 6.84
N GLY A 217 -29.01 38.22 7.99
CA GLY A 217 -30.31 38.65 8.51
C GLY A 217 -31.00 39.64 7.57
N ILE A 218 -30.27 40.64 7.08
CA ILE A 218 -30.78 41.63 6.11
C ILE A 218 -31.18 40.94 4.79
N ARG A 219 -30.35 40.03 4.26
CA ARG A 219 -30.67 39.31 3.01
C ARG A 219 -31.91 38.43 3.12
N LYS A 220 -32.12 37.75 4.26
CA LYS A 220 -33.36 36.97 4.48
C LYS A 220 -34.60 37.88 4.54
N VAL A 221 -34.48 39.10 5.07
CA VAL A 221 -35.57 40.10 5.07
C VAL A 221 -35.88 40.58 3.65
N ILE A 222 -34.87 40.69 2.78
CA ILE A 222 -35.01 41.05 1.35
C ILE A 222 -35.49 39.85 0.49
N GLY A 223 -35.73 38.68 1.08
CA GLY A 223 -36.33 37.52 0.39
C GLY A 223 -35.36 36.39 0.03
N ALA A 224 -34.13 36.39 0.54
CA ALA A 224 -33.20 35.28 0.30
C ALA A 224 -33.72 33.98 0.96
N VAL A 225 -34.00 32.96 0.13
CA VAL A 225 -34.36 31.61 0.58
C VAL A 225 -33.17 30.87 1.20
N ARG A 226 -33.48 29.92 2.09
CA ARG A 226 -32.47 29.14 2.87
C ARG A 226 -31.42 28.46 1.99
N SER A 227 -31.79 28.06 0.78
CA SER A 227 -30.90 27.43 -0.21
C SER A 227 -29.74 28.33 -0.64
N HIS A 228 -29.95 29.65 -0.79
CA HIS A 228 -28.88 30.58 -1.17
C HIS A 228 -27.80 30.69 -0.09
N VAL A 229 -28.20 30.71 1.18
CA VAL A 229 -27.27 30.75 2.31
C VAL A 229 -26.46 29.46 2.37
N ILE A 230 -27.13 28.31 2.19
CA ILE A 230 -26.45 27.01 2.19
C ILE A 230 -25.45 26.92 1.03
N ALA A 231 -25.88 27.23 -0.19
CA ALA A 231 -25.03 27.19 -1.37
C ALA A 231 -23.80 28.10 -1.23
N GLN A 232 -23.96 29.32 -0.70
CA GLN A 232 -22.84 30.24 -0.52
C GLN A 232 -21.78 29.66 0.45
N PHE A 233 -22.19 29.21 1.64
CA PHE A 233 -21.24 28.71 2.65
C PHE A 233 -20.58 27.40 2.21
N THR A 234 -21.33 26.50 1.59
CA THR A 234 -20.77 25.25 1.06
C THR A 234 -19.79 25.53 -0.08
N THR A 235 -20.11 26.46 -0.98
CA THR A 235 -19.20 26.84 -2.09
C THR A 235 -17.92 27.50 -1.57
N GLU A 236 -18.02 28.39 -0.56
CA GLU A 236 -16.85 29.00 0.07
C GLU A 236 -15.93 27.95 0.71
N ALA A 237 -16.51 26.93 1.37
CA ALA A 237 -15.74 25.82 1.94
C ALA A 237 -15.06 24.96 0.86
N ILE A 238 -15.74 24.67 -0.25
CA ILE A 238 -15.19 23.91 -1.38
C ILE A 238 -14.05 24.68 -2.06
N ILE A 239 -14.20 25.99 -2.28
CA ILE A 239 -13.13 26.81 -2.87
C ILE A 239 -11.89 26.80 -1.95
N LEU A 240 -12.10 26.94 -0.65
CA LEU A 240 -11.00 26.90 0.32
C LEU A 240 -10.32 25.53 0.38
N SER A 241 -11.05 24.42 0.26
CA SER A 241 -10.45 23.08 0.23
C SER A 241 -9.64 22.85 -1.04
N LEU A 242 -10.12 23.34 -2.19
CA LEU A 242 -9.38 23.28 -3.46
C LEU A 242 -8.09 24.13 -3.41
N LEU A 243 -8.14 25.34 -2.84
CA LEU A 243 -6.94 26.15 -2.65
C LEU A 243 -5.95 25.48 -1.67
N SER A 244 -6.47 24.84 -0.63
CA SER A 244 -5.66 24.09 0.33
C SER A 244 -4.98 22.87 -0.31
N LEU A 245 -5.65 22.20 -1.26
CA LEU A 245 -5.06 21.10 -2.03
C LEU A 245 -3.83 21.57 -2.82
N VAL A 246 -3.91 22.74 -3.47
CA VAL A 246 -2.77 23.32 -4.19
C VAL A 246 -1.63 23.65 -3.23
N ALA A 247 -1.94 24.27 -2.09
CA ALA A 247 -0.94 24.57 -1.06
C ALA A 247 -0.29 23.31 -0.48
N ALA A 248 -1.08 22.26 -0.23
CA ALA A 248 -0.60 20.97 0.26
C ALA A 248 0.32 20.28 -0.75
N PHE A 249 -0.01 20.37 -2.05
CA PHE A 249 0.84 19.82 -3.10
C PHE A 249 2.20 20.54 -3.18
N ILE A 250 2.21 21.87 -3.10
CA ILE A 250 3.46 22.65 -3.05
C ILE A 250 4.28 22.25 -1.83
N LEU A 251 3.64 22.13 -0.66
CA LEU A 251 4.33 21.71 0.56
C LEU A 251 4.91 20.29 0.43
N PHE A 252 4.17 19.36 -0.17
CA PHE A 252 4.65 18.01 -0.44
C PHE A 252 5.92 18.03 -1.30
N LEU A 253 5.96 18.83 -2.37
CA LEU A 253 7.15 18.94 -3.23
C LEU A 253 8.37 19.49 -2.49
N LEU A 254 8.17 20.42 -1.54
CA LEU A 254 9.25 20.97 -0.72
C LEU A 254 9.76 19.98 0.32
N VAL A 255 8.85 19.21 0.93
CA VAL A 255 9.17 18.29 2.04
C VAL A 255 9.73 16.95 1.53
N LYS A 256 9.23 16.45 0.39
CA LYS A 256 9.66 15.20 -0.25
C LYS A 256 11.19 15.00 -0.33
N PRO A 257 12.01 15.95 -0.83
CA PRO A 257 13.46 15.75 -0.93
C PRO A 257 14.12 15.57 0.44
N HIS A 258 13.62 16.24 1.48
CA HIS A 258 14.14 16.08 2.83
C HIS A 258 13.88 14.67 3.37
N PHE A 259 12.70 14.10 3.13
CA PHE A 259 12.41 12.71 3.51
C PHE A 259 13.29 11.71 2.75
N ILE A 260 13.47 11.90 1.44
CA ILE A 260 14.34 11.03 0.63
C ILE A 260 15.80 11.11 1.07
N SER A 261 16.27 12.28 1.54
CA SER A 261 17.64 12.42 2.03
C SER A 261 17.91 11.63 3.32
N ILE A 262 16.89 11.37 4.13
CA ILE A 262 17.01 10.60 5.36
C ILE A 262 17.01 9.09 5.06
N GLU A 263 16.12 8.66 4.15
CA GLU A 263 15.99 7.26 3.76
C GLU A 263 15.91 7.17 2.23
N PRO A 264 17.04 6.96 1.52
CA PRO A 264 17.08 6.94 0.07
C PRO A 264 16.16 5.90 -0.59
N GLU A 265 15.87 4.80 0.10
CA GLU A 265 14.92 3.78 -0.38
C GLU A 265 13.49 4.33 -0.53
N LEU A 266 13.12 5.40 0.20
CA LEU A 266 11.84 6.09 0.03
C LEU A 266 11.69 6.71 -1.35
N GLN A 267 12.78 6.96 -2.09
CA GLN A 267 12.69 7.49 -3.45
C GLN A 267 11.88 6.56 -4.37
N LYS A 268 11.97 5.24 -4.16
CA LYS A 268 11.25 4.24 -4.94
C LYS A 268 9.76 4.21 -4.57
N VAL A 269 9.42 4.51 -3.31
CA VAL A 269 8.05 4.42 -2.76
C VAL A 269 7.28 5.73 -2.91
N LEU A 270 7.95 6.88 -2.73
CA LEU A 270 7.37 8.23 -2.84
C LEU A 270 7.29 8.72 -4.30
N VAL A 271 7.12 7.80 -5.25
CA VAL A 271 6.87 8.13 -6.66
C VAL A 271 5.39 8.44 -6.79
N LEU A 272 5.08 9.74 -6.89
CA LEU A 272 3.75 10.19 -7.23
C LEU A 272 3.69 10.28 -8.75
N ASP A 273 3.28 9.20 -9.41
CA ASP A 273 3.02 9.24 -10.84
C ASP A 273 1.75 10.08 -11.08
N ILE A 274 1.96 11.31 -11.56
CA ILE A 274 0.89 12.26 -11.84
C ILE A 274 0.10 11.74 -13.04
N SER A 275 -0.88 10.89 -12.76
CA SER A 275 -1.85 10.41 -13.74
C SER A 275 -3.09 11.33 -13.75
N PRO A 276 -3.78 11.46 -14.90
CA PRO A 276 -5.05 12.19 -14.96
C PRO A 276 -6.08 11.67 -13.95
N LEU A 277 -6.11 10.34 -13.73
CA LEU A 277 -6.99 9.71 -12.76
C LEU A 277 -6.68 10.19 -11.33
N LEU A 278 -5.40 10.20 -10.93
CA LEU A 278 -4.98 10.65 -9.60
C LEU A 278 -5.35 12.12 -9.35
N ILE A 279 -5.14 12.99 -10.33
CA ILE A 279 -5.51 14.41 -10.24
C ILE A 279 -7.03 14.53 -10.00
N VAL A 280 -7.83 13.83 -10.80
CA VAL A 280 -9.29 13.84 -10.66
C VAL A 280 -9.70 13.30 -9.29
N SER A 281 -9.10 12.21 -8.80
CA SER A 281 -9.35 11.66 -7.47
C SER A 281 -9.08 12.69 -6.36
N PHE A 282 -7.97 13.42 -6.41
CA PHE A 282 -7.67 14.46 -5.42
C PHE A 282 -8.64 15.64 -5.47
N ILE A 283 -9.04 16.08 -6.68
CA ILE A 283 -10.02 17.15 -6.84
C ILE A 283 -11.38 16.73 -6.27
N VAL A 284 -11.85 15.53 -6.63
CA VAL A 284 -13.12 14.98 -6.11
C VAL A 284 -13.06 14.84 -4.59
N PHE A 285 -11.95 14.35 -4.05
CA PHE A 285 -11.75 14.26 -2.61
C PHE A 285 -11.77 15.63 -1.92
N ALA A 286 -11.09 16.64 -2.47
CA ALA A 286 -11.10 18.00 -1.92
C ALA A 286 -12.51 18.63 -1.95
N ILE A 287 -13.28 18.40 -3.02
CA ILE A 287 -14.69 18.83 -3.11
C ILE A 287 -15.53 18.13 -2.04
N PHE A 288 -15.36 16.82 -1.88
CA PHE A 288 -16.08 16.04 -0.87
C PHE A 288 -15.78 16.53 0.56
N ILE A 289 -14.52 16.77 0.89
CA ILE A 289 -14.11 17.30 2.20
C ILE A 289 -14.63 18.73 2.41
N GLY A 290 -14.53 19.59 1.40
CA GLY A 290 -15.07 20.95 1.45
C GLY A 290 -16.58 20.97 1.68
N PHE A 291 -17.30 20.06 1.01
CA PHE A 291 -18.73 19.88 1.21
C PHE A 291 -19.06 19.43 2.64
N MET A 292 -18.37 18.39 3.14
CA MET A 292 -18.54 17.89 4.51
C MET A 292 -18.26 18.97 5.57
N ALA A 293 -17.19 19.77 5.39
CA ALA A 293 -16.84 20.83 6.32
C ALA A 293 -17.79 22.05 6.22
N GLY A 294 -18.34 22.33 5.03
CA GLY A 294 -19.22 23.47 4.78
C GLY A 294 -20.69 23.26 5.14
N ILE A 295 -21.19 22.02 5.06
CA ILE A 295 -22.62 21.73 5.27
C ILE A 295 -23.08 22.00 6.71
N PHE A 296 -22.22 21.73 7.70
CA PHE A 296 -22.55 21.93 9.11
C PHE A 296 -22.76 23.41 9.47
N PRO A 297 -21.81 24.34 9.18
CA PRO A 297 -22.05 25.78 9.32
C PRO A 297 -23.28 26.24 8.52
N ALA A 298 -23.39 25.83 7.25
CA ALA A 298 -24.47 26.24 6.35
C ALA A 298 -25.87 25.96 6.94
N LEU A 299 -26.09 24.74 7.45
CA LEU A 299 -27.36 24.33 8.05
C LEU A 299 -27.66 25.08 9.36
N PHE A 300 -26.64 25.32 10.18
CA PHE A 300 -26.78 26.09 11.42
C PHE A 300 -27.31 27.52 11.14
N PHE A 301 -26.72 28.23 10.17
CA PHE A 301 -27.12 29.60 9.82
C PHE A 301 -28.42 29.67 9.01
N ALA A 302 -28.71 28.68 8.17
CA ALA A 302 -29.99 28.59 7.47
C ALA A 302 -31.18 28.55 8.45
N ARG A 303 -31.01 27.93 9.62
CA ARG A 303 -32.02 27.81 10.68
C ARG A 303 -32.15 29.03 11.61
N LEU A 304 -31.27 30.03 11.52
CA LEU A 304 -31.37 31.24 12.35
C LEU A 304 -32.61 32.08 11.96
N ASN A 305 -33.45 32.36 12.95
CA ASN A 305 -34.62 33.23 12.82
C ASN A 305 -34.18 34.70 12.81
N THR A 306 -34.56 35.43 11.77
CA THR A 306 -34.20 36.83 11.48
C THR A 306 -34.59 37.81 12.60
N ILE A 307 -35.69 37.54 13.31
CA ILE A 307 -36.26 38.45 14.32
C ILE A 307 -35.38 38.54 15.59
N SER A 308 -34.71 37.46 15.99
CA SER A 308 -33.85 37.47 17.19
C SER A 308 -32.46 38.08 16.96
N VAL A 309 -32.01 38.13 15.69
CA VAL A 309 -30.72 38.71 15.29
C VAL A 309 -30.76 40.24 15.26
N LEU A 310 -31.91 40.83 14.88
CA LEU A 310 -32.09 42.29 14.79
C LEU A 310 -32.40 42.97 16.13
N LYS A 311 -33.01 42.26 17.09
CA LYS A 311 -33.48 42.84 18.37
C LYS A 311 -32.44 42.86 19.52
N ASN A 312 -31.15 42.87 19.18
CA ASN A 312 -30.01 42.94 20.12
C ASN A 312 -29.88 41.78 21.14
N SER A 313 -30.58 40.65 20.94
CA SER A 313 -30.49 39.46 21.81
C SER A 313 -29.34 38.51 21.49
N SER A 314 -28.33 38.99 20.75
CA SER A 314 -27.20 38.20 20.28
C SER A 314 -26.57 37.37 21.40
N GLN A 315 -26.37 37.92 22.60
CA GLN A 315 -25.81 37.19 23.75
C GLN A 315 -26.64 35.99 24.25
N LYS A 316 -27.98 36.02 24.21
CA LYS A 316 -28.83 34.89 24.67
C LYS A 316 -28.94 33.75 23.66
N LEU A 317 -28.64 34.00 22.39
CA LEU A 317 -28.55 32.96 21.36
C LEU A 317 -27.29 32.08 21.55
N PHE A 318 -26.27 32.60 22.22
CA PHE A 318 -24.95 31.95 22.38
C PHE A 318 -24.79 31.03 23.59
N SER A 319 -25.59 31.18 24.66
CA SER A 319 -25.51 30.26 25.80
C SER A 319 -25.97 28.84 25.47
N LYS A 320 -26.73 28.68 24.37
CA LYS A 320 -27.26 27.40 23.87
C LYS A 320 -26.42 26.74 22.75
N VAL A 321 -25.24 27.24 22.39
CA VAL A 321 -24.39 26.58 21.37
C VAL A 321 -23.64 25.40 21.99
N THR A 322 -24.40 24.43 22.51
CA THR A 322 -23.93 23.15 23.06
C THR A 322 -23.15 22.36 22.00
N MET A 323 -23.53 22.50 20.73
CA MET A 323 -22.91 21.80 19.60
C MET A 323 -21.45 22.22 19.34
N ARG A 324 -21.13 23.52 19.47
CA ARG A 324 -19.73 24.00 19.33
C ARG A 324 -18.85 23.48 20.46
N LYS A 325 -19.36 23.50 21.70
CA LYS A 325 -18.63 22.95 22.85
C LYS A 325 -18.39 21.44 22.67
N ALA A 326 -19.40 20.69 22.22
CA ALA A 326 -19.26 19.27 21.93
C ALA A 326 -18.21 18.99 20.84
N LEU A 327 -18.25 19.72 19.72
CA LEU A 327 -17.26 19.60 18.62
C LEU A 327 -15.83 19.90 19.09
N ILE A 328 -15.65 20.96 19.89
CA ILE A 328 -14.34 21.35 20.41
C ILE A 328 -13.82 20.28 21.38
N VAL A 329 -14.64 19.81 22.32
CA VAL A 329 -14.25 18.76 23.27
C VAL A 329 -13.89 17.49 22.50
N PHE A 330 -14.72 17.05 21.55
CA PHE A 330 -14.46 15.87 20.74
C PHE A 330 -13.14 15.98 19.94
N GLN A 331 -12.89 17.13 19.32
CA GLN A 331 -11.64 17.40 18.60
C GLN A 331 -10.42 17.32 19.53
N TYR A 332 -10.48 17.97 20.70
CA TYR A 332 -9.37 17.95 21.65
C TYR A 332 -9.15 16.57 22.28
N THR A 333 -10.22 15.81 22.55
CA THR A 333 -10.11 14.41 23.00
C THR A 333 -9.41 13.55 21.96
N ILE A 334 -9.77 13.71 20.69
CA ILE A 334 -9.10 13.03 19.57
C ILE A 334 -7.62 13.39 19.52
N SER A 335 -7.29 14.69 19.59
CA SER A 335 -5.90 15.12 19.54
C SER A 335 -5.09 14.59 20.73
N LEU A 336 -5.69 14.50 21.92
CA LEU A 336 -5.05 13.91 23.11
C LEU A 336 -4.88 12.40 23.00
N MET A 337 -5.76 11.68 22.31
CA MET A 337 -5.58 10.24 22.05
C MET A 337 -4.46 9.95 21.05
N LEU A 338 -4.13 10.90 20.17
CA LEU A 338 -3.12 10.74 19.13
C LEU A 338 -1.70 11.14 19.57
N ILE A 339 -1.58 11.95 20.63
CA ILE A 339 -0.30 12.39 21.21
C ILE A 339 0.16 11.35 22.23
#